data_AF-A0A7S2S344-F1
#
_entry.id   AF-A0A7S2S344-F1
#
_cell.length_a   1.000
_cell.length_b   1.000
_cell.length_c   1.000
_cell.angle_alpha   90.00
_cell.angle_beta   90.00
_cell.angle_gamma   90.00
#
_symmetry.space_group_name_H-M   'P 1'
#
loop_
_entity.id
_entity.type
_entity.pdbx_description
1 polymer ?
#
loop_
_entity_poly.entity_id
_entity_poly.type
_entity_poly.pdbx_seq_one_letter_code
_entity_poly.pdbx_strand_id
1 'polypeptide(L)'
;NEFVQVMRLLEGLPVWIVIRLCTDDDDIVNFYNDLDEQLELSLEVLDDYVGEAQEVYEFNSWLNYGLPIHRLREFGFHERVFDLIDERRLTKGELREFCLILFGEHNFDSVPDPSIDWLLFLNEIERLLKQEKKQWNPIKKKVMPWIDTRELNRIYGSEPCCTIL
;
A
#
# COMPACT_ATOMS: atom_id res chain seq x y z
N ASN A 1 -15.85 -3.03 -28.54
CA ASN A 1 -14.46 -3.52 -28.44
C ASN A 1 -14.54 -4.93 -27.86
N GLU A 2 -14.07 -5.94 -28.60
CA GLU A 2 -14.20 -7.38 -28.23
C GLU A 2 -13.50 -7.68 -26.90
N PHE A 3 -12.35 -7.04 -26.65
CA PHE A 3 -11.58 -7.19 -25.41
C PHE A 3 -12.41 -6.86 -24.16
N VAL A 4 -13.06 -5.70 -24.13
CA VAL A 4 -13.89 -5.25 -22.99
C VAL A 4 -15.06 -6.20 -22.74
N GLN A 5 -15.64 -6.77 -23.80
CA GLN A 5 -16.73 -7.75 -23.68
C GLN A 5 -16.25 -9.04 -23.02
N VAL A 6 -15.03 -9.50 -23.33
CA VAL A 6 -14.43 -10.68 -22.70
C VAL A 6 -14.06 -10.41 -21.24
N MET A 7 -13.51 -9.23 -20.93
CA MET A 7 -13.20 -8.84 -19.55
C MET A 7 -14.45 -8.86 -18.66
N ARG A 8 -15.59 -8.39 -19.17
CA ARG A 8 -16.89 -8.46 -18.48
C ARG A 8 -17.37 -9.89 -18.19
N LEU A 9 -16.89 -10.91 -18.91
CA LEU A 9 -17.24 -12.30 -18.58
C LEU A 9 -16.57 -12.79 -17.30
N LEU A 10 -15.54 -12.09 -16.83
CA LEU A 10 -14.85 -12.37 -15.57
C LEU A 10 -15.55 -11.72 -14.37
N GLU A 11 -16.56 -10.88 -14.63
CA GLU A 11 -17.33 -10.19 -13.60
C GLU A 11 -18.11 -11.18 -12.74
N GLY A 12 -17.94 -11.06 -11.42
CA GLY A 12 -18.52 -11.97 -10.44
C GLY A 12 -17.79 -13.30 -10.24
N LEU A 13 -16.70 -13.57 -10.96
CA LEU A 13 -15.81 -14.68 -10.66
C LEU A 13 -14.81 -14.29 -9.57
N PRO A 14 -14.33 -15.23 -8.73
CA PRO A 14 -13.34 -14.95 -7.69
C PRO A 14 -11.93 -14.86 -8.30
N VAL A 15 -11.73 -13.93 -9.22
CA VAL A 15 -10.47 -13.70 -9.94
C VAL A 15 -10.01 -12.26 -9.70
N TRP A 16 -8.74 -12.09 -9.36
CA TRP A 16 -8.07 -10.78 -9.33
C TRP A 16 -7.19 -10.68 -10.56
N ILE A 17 -7.38 -9.63 -11.37
CA ILE A 17 -6.66 -9.44 -12.62
C ILE A 17 -5.69 -8.29 -12.43
N VAL A 18 -4.40 -8.57 -12.62
CA VAL A 18 -3.37 -7.53 -12.59
C VAL A 18 -2.92 -7.25 -14.02
N ILE A 19 -3.07 -6.00 -14.46
CA ILE A 19 -2.56 -5.50 -15.72
C ILE A 19 -1.32 -4.67 -15.43
N ARG A 20 -0.16 -5.27 -15.72
CA ARG A 20 1.10 -4.55 -15.65
C ARG A 20 1.34 -3.78 -16.95
N LEU A 21 1.34 -2.47 -16.86
CA LEU A 21 1.75 -1.61 -17.96
C LEU A 21 3.27 -1.68 -18.13
N CYS A 22 3.70 -1.74 -19.38
CA CYS A 22 5.11 -1.75 -19.78
C CYS A 22 5.35 -0.72 -20.88
N THR A 23 4.56 0.35 -20.87
CA THR A 23 4.51 1.39 -21.90
C THR A 23 4.27 2.73 -21.23
N ASP A 24 4.97 3.75 -21.70
CA ASP A 24 4.79 5.15 -21.28
C ASP A 24 3.84 5.88 -22.27
N ASP A 25 2.98 5.12 -22.97
CA ASP A 25 2.04 5.66 -23.94
C ASP A 25 0.78 6.07 -23.21
N ASP A 26 0.59 7.38 -23.04
CA ASP A 26 -0.52 7.98 -22.31
C ASP A 26 -1.89 7.45 -22.80
N ASP A 27 -2.06 7.18 -24.10
CA ASP A 27 -3.33 6.68 -24.63
C ASP A 27 -3.63 5.25 -24.12
N ILE A 28 -2.60 4.44 -23.92
CA ILE A 28 -2.73 3.08 -23.39
C ILE A 28 -2.98 3.10 -21.88
N VAL A 29 -2.23 3.94 -21.15
CA VAL A 29 -2.39 4.11 -19.69
C VAL A 29 -3.82 4.57 -19.38
N ASN A 30 -4.27 5.63 -20.04
CA ASN A 30 -5.61 6.17 -19.86
C ASN A 30 -6.70 5.13 -20.21
N PHE A 31 -6.51 4.35 -21.27
CA PHE A 31 -7.48 3.30 -21.63
C PHE A 31 -7.67 2.27 -20.52
N TYR A 32 -6.58 1.80 -19.88
CA TYR A 32 -6.69 0.80 -18.82
C TYR A 32 -7.20 1.38 -17.51
N ASN A 33 -6.85 2.63 -17.18
CA ASN A 33 -7.39 3.33 -16.03
C ASN A 33 -8.91 3.57 -16.19
N ASP A 34 -9.36 4.00 -17.37
CA ASP A 34 -10.79 4.15 -17.68
C ASP A 34 -11.52 2.79 -17.64
N LEU A 35 -10.85 1.71 -18.03
CA LEU A 35 -11.41 0.35 -18.00
C LEU A 35 -11.64 -0.13 -16.56
N ASP A 36 -10.72 0.19 -15.66
CA ASP A 36 -10.82 -0.08 -14.23
C ASP A 36 -12.01 0.68 -13.62
N GLU A 37 -12.16 1.97 -13.91
CA GLU A 37 -13.30 2.77 -13.42
C GLU A 37 -14.66 2.28 -13.97
N GLN A 38 -14.68 1.80 -15.22
CA GLN A 38 -15.92 1.37 -15.89
C GLN A 38 -16.43 -0.01 -15.48
N LEU A 39 -15.57 -0.84 -14.92
CA LEU A 39 -15.89 -2.23 -14.60
C LEU A 39 -15.82 -2.38 -13.08
N GLU A 40 -16.90 -2.86 -12.45
CA GLU A 40 -16.85 -3.31 -11.03
C GLU A 40 -16.04 -4.62 -10.89
N LEU A 41 -15.04 -4.82 -11.75
CA LEU A 41 -14.15 -5.97 -11.76
C LEU A 41 -13.08 -5.80 -10.68
N SER A 42 -12.64 -6.93 -10.16
CA SER A 42 -11.40 -7.07 -9.40
C SER A 42 -10.19 -6.93 -10.34
N LEU A 43 -9.94 -5.71 -10.81
CA LEU A 43 -8.87 -5.32 -11.70
C LEU A 43 -7.89 -4.40 -10.96
N GLU A 44 -6.61 -4.57 -11.22
CA GLU A 44 -5.55 -3.67 -10.73
C GLU A 44 -4.65 -3.33 -11.91
N VAL A 45 -4.51 -2.03 -12.19
CA VAL A 45 -3.59 -1.53 -13.21
C VAL A 45 -2.35 -1.04 -12.49
N LEU A 46 -1.19 -1.64 -12.80
CA LEU A 46 0.09 -1.27 -12.20
C LEU A 46 1.02 -0.70 -13.26
N ASP A 47 1.56 0.47 -12.97
CA ASP A 47 2.60 1.11 -13.79
C ASP A 47 4.01 0.69 -13.32
N ASP A 48 5.03 1.40 -13.78
CA ASP A 48 6.41 1.17 -13.41
C ASP A 48 6.67 1.37 -11.90
N TYR A 49 7.64 0.61 -11.37
CA TYR A 49 8.00 0.62 -9.95
C TYR A 49 8.26 2.01 -9.36
N VAL A 50 8.84 2.93 -10.13
CA VAL A 50 9.16 4.29 -9.65
C VAL A 50 7.93 5.18 -9.68
N GLY A 51 7.08 5.08 -10.71
CA GLY A 51 5.79 5.77 -10.78
C GLY A 51 4.89 5.40 -9.61
N GLU A 52 4.65 4.11 -9.38
CA GLU A 52 3.88 3.59 -8.25
C GLU A 52 4.42 4.07 -6.90
N ALA A 53 5.74 4.05 -6.73
CA ALA A 53 6.35 4.53 -5.50
C ALA A 53 6.13 6.04 -5.27
N GLN A 54 5.95 6.82 -6.34
CA GLN A 54 5.73 8.26 -6.28
C GLN A 54 4.30 8.56 -5.81
N GLU A 55 3.32 7.81 -6.28
CA GLU A 55 1.92 7.88 -5.84
C GLU A 55 1.78 7.47 -4.37
N VAL A 56 2.37 6.32 -3.99
CA VAL A 56 2.42 5.90 -2.58
C VAL A 56 3.10 6.94 -1.70
N TYR A 57 4.17 7.57 -2.18
CA TYR A 57 4.86 8.60 -1.41
C TYR A 57 4.03 9.89 -1.26
N GLU A 58 3.18 10.22 -2.22
CA GLU A 58 2.28 11.38 -2.15
C GLU A 58 1.29 11.26 -1.00
N PHE A 59 0.70 10.08 -0.82
CA PHE A 59 -0.33 9.86 0.20
C PHE A 59 0.20 9.29 1.53
N ASN A 60 1.22 8.44 1.45
CA ASN A 60 1.77 7.68 2.56
C ASN A 60 3.31 7.76 2.56
N SER A 61 3.86 8.99 2.59
CA SER A 61 5.30 9.30 2.60
C SER A 61 6.14 8.60 3.68
N TRP A 62 5.49 8.07 4.72
CA TRP A 62 6.09 7.24 5.77
C TRP A 62 6.47 5.84 5.28
N LEU A 63 5.86 5.33 4.22
CA LEU A 63 6.12 4.03 3.63
C LEU A 63 7.26 4.10 2.63
N ASN A 64 8.27 3.26 2.83
CA ASN A 64 9.25 2.94 1.81
C ASN A 64 8.70 1.84 0.89
N TYR A 65 8.12 2.25 -0.24
CA TYR A 65 7.63 1.33 -1.28
C TYR A 65 8.80 0.59 -1.94
N GLY A 66 9.21 -0.51 -1.32
CA GLY A 66 10.32 -1.35 -1.76
C GLY A 66 9.90 -2.31 -2.88
N LEU A 67 10.86 -2.72 -3.70
CA LEU A 67 10.63 -3.65 -4.81
C LEU A 67 9.85 -4.93 -4.43
N PRO A 68 10.03 -5.54 -3.24
CA PRO A 68 9.23 -6.71 -2.87
C PRO A 68 7.72 -6.46 -2.77
N ILE A 69 7.29 -5.27 -2.32
CA ILE A 69 5.86 -4.91 -2.28
C ILE A 69 5.31 -4.81 -3.70
N HIS A 70 6.03 -4.11 -4.58
CA HIS A 70 5.65 -3.96 -5.98
C HIS A 70 5.54 -5.32 -6.69
N ARG A 71 6.53 -6.22 -6.52
CA ARG A 71 6.48 -7.58 -7.08
C ARG A 71 5.33 -8.41 -6.54
N LEU A 72 4.98 -8.22 -5.27
CA LEU A 72 3.88 -8.92 -4.63
C LEU A 72 2.53 -8.50 -5.24
N ARG A 73 2.32 -7.20 -5.48
CA ARG A 73 1.16 -6.68 -6.24
C ARG A 73 1.15 -7.21 -7.68
N GLU A 74 2.27 -7.14 -8.40
CA GLU A 74 2.39 -7.70 -9.76
C GLU A 74 2.05 -9.20 -9.87
N PHE A 75 2.26 -9.98 -8.79
CA PHE A 75 1.93 -11.40 -8.74
C PHE A 75 0.47 -11.68 -8.38
N GLY A 76 -0.36 -10.66 -8.21
CA GLY A 76 -1.78 -10.79 -7.89
C GLY A 76 -2.04 -11.08 -6.42
N PHE A 77 -1.10 -10.75 -5.52
CA PHE A 77 -1.46 -10.63 -4.11
C PHE A 77 -2.33 -9.40 -3.94
N HIS A 78 -3.54 -9.63 -3.47
CA HIS A 78 -4.53 -8.59 -3.25
C HIS A 78 -4.98 -8.61 -1.81
N GLU A 79 -4.77 -7.48 -1.14
CA GLU A 79 -5.34 -7.13 0.15
C GLU A 79 -5.73 -5.66 0.03
N ARG A 80 -6.94 -5.31 0.49
CA ARG A 80 -7.53 -3.97 0.31
C ARG A 80 -6.59 -2.83 0.70
N VAL A 81 -5.75 -3.03 1.72
CA VAL A 81 -4.82 -1.99 2.16
C VAL A 81 -3.74 -1.65 1.13
N PHE A 82 -3.40 -2.54 0.19
CA PHE A 82 -2.43 -2.26 -0.88
C PHE A 82 -3.04 -1.47 -2.04
N ASP A 83 -4.36 -1.54 -2.25
CA ASP A 83 -5.05 -0.64 -3.19
C ASP A 83 -5.16 0.78 -2.60
N LEU A 84 -5.16 0.90 -1.27
CA LEU A 84 -5.38 2.19 -0.61
C LEU A 84 -4.10 3.02 -0.43
N ILE A 85 -2.91 2.42 -0.54
CA ILE A 85 -1.64 3.10 -0.21
C ILE A 85 -1.22 4.17 -1.23
N ASP A 86 -1.64 4.03 -2.49
CA ASP A 86 -1.42 4.94 -3.61
C ASP A 86 -2.65 5.80 -3.94
N GLU A 87 -3.83 5.47 -3.43
CA GLU A 87 -5.03 6.30 -3.60
C GLU A 87 -5.19 7.40 -2.54
N ARG A 88 -4.87 7.09 -1.28
CA ARG A 88 -5.10 8.01 -0.16
C ARG A 88 -4.29 7.67 1.08
N ARG A 89 -4.29 8.59 2.03
CA ARG A 89 -3.73 8.34 3.35
C ARG A 89 -4.50 7.21 4.05
N LEU A 90 -3.79 6.23 4.60
CA LEU A 90 -4.39 5.16 5.41
C LEU A 90 -4.95 5.70 6.73
N THR A 91 -6.03 5.11 7.22
CA THR A 91 -6.51 5.30 8.61
C THR A 91 -5.60 4.55 9.59
N LYS A 92 -5.75 4.78 10.90
CA LYS A 92 -4.98 4.04 11.92
C LYS A 92 -5.28 2.53 11.91
N GLY A 93 -6.54 2.14 11.63
CA GLY A 93 -6.92 0.74 11.49
C GLY A 93 -6.25 0.08 10.28
N GLU A 94 -6.31 0.73 9.11
CA GLU A 94 -5.66 0.23 7.88
C GLU A 94 -4.13 0.22 7.99
N LEU A 95 -3.55 1.22 8.67
CA LEU A 95 -2.12 1.23 9.00
C LEU A 95 -1.74 0.00 9.84
N ARG A 96 -2.58 -0.36 10.82
CA ARG A 96 -2.36 -1.55 11.65
C ARG A 96 -2.41 -2.82 10.81
N GLU A 97 -3.42 -2.95 9.96
CA GLU A 97 -3.59 -4.09 9.04
C GLU A 97 -2.41 -4.21 8.06
N PHE A 98 -1.99 -3.10 7.45
CA PHE A 98 -0.80 -3.05 6.60
C PHE A 98 0.45 -3.52 7.35
N CYS A 99 0.67 -3.05 8.57
CA CYS A 99 1.82 -3.47 9.38
C CYS A 99 1.73 -4.95 9.78
N LEU A 100 0.54 -5.46 10.05
CA LEU A 100 0.32 -6.88 10.35
C LEU A 100 0.72 -7.76 9.15
N ILE A 101 0.34 -7.38 7.93
CA ILE A 101 0.74 -8.11 6.72
C ILE A 101 2.26 -8.00 6.51
N LEU A 102 2.83 -6.80 6.68
CA LEU A 102 4.25 -6.54 6.45
C LEU A 102 5.17 -7.31 7.42
N PHE A 103 4.82 -7.38 8.71
CA PHE A 103 5.65 -8.04 9.73
C PHE A 103 5.23 -9.48 10.03
N GLY A 104 4.04 -9.89 9.56
CA GLY A 104 3.44 -11.20 9.79
C GLY A 104 2.74 -11.33 11.13
N GLU A 105 1.64 -12.09 11.16
CA GLU A 105 0.77 -12.27 12.33
C GLU A 105 1.51 -12.63 13.62
N HIS A 106 2.45 -13.58 13.54
CA HIS A 106 3.21 -14.06 14.69
C HIS A 106 4.04 -12.95 15.37
N ASN A 107 4.56 -12.01 14.61
CA ASN A 107 5.34 -10.89 15.15
C ASN A 107 4.46 -9.74 15.63
N PHE A 108 3.20 -9.69 15.16
CA PHE A 108 2.31 -8.56 15.33
C PHE A 108 1.20 -8.76 16.38
N ASP A 109 1.02 -9.97 16.88
CA ASP A 109 -0.04 -10.36 17.85
C ASP A 109 -0.04 -9.49 19.13
N SER A 110 1.14 -9.10 19.61
CA SER A 110 1.30 -8.28 20.83
C SER A 110 1.38 -6.77 20.58
N VAL A 111 1.33 -6.32 19.32
CA VAL A 111 1.42 -4.90 18.98
C VAL A 111 0.07 -4.24 19.33
N PRO A 112 0.04 -3.15 20.10
CA PRO A 112 -1.21 -2.49 20.50
C PRO A 112 -1.93 -1.84 19.32
N ASP A 113 -3.22 -1.56 19.49
CA ASP A 113 -3.97 -0.78 18.50
C ASP A 113 -3.46 0.68 18.49
N PRO A 114 -3.04 1.23 17.33
CA PRO A 114 -2.56 2.61 17.22
C PRO A 114 -3.60 3.68 17.58
N SER A 115 -4.89 3.34 17.60
CA SER A 115 -5.99 4.21 18.02
C SER A 115 -6.14 4.27 19.54
N ILE A 116 -5.64 3.25 20.26
CA ILE A 116 -5.68 3.14 21.72
C ILE A 116 -4.37 3.65 22.33
N ASP A 117 -3.23 3.16 21.84
CA ASP A 117 -1.90 3.53 22.33
C ASP A 117 -0.91 3.71 21.18
N TRP A 118 -0.89 4.94 20.65
CA TRP A 118 0.01 5.33 19.56
C TRP A 118 1.49 5.20 19.92
N LEU A 119 1.88 5.57 21.15
CA LEU A 119 3.28 5.61 21.53
C LEU A 119 3.85 4.19 21.64
N LEU A 120 3.10 3.28 22.28
CA LEU A 120 3.51 1.89 22.38
C LEU A 120 3.48 1.21 21.00
N PHE A 121 2.49 1.52 20.15
CA PHE A 121 2.47 1.06 18.76
C PHE A 121 3.75 1.46 18.03
N LEU A 122 4.10 2.75 18.06
CA LEU A 122 5.28 3.27 17.38
C LEU A 122 6.58 2.61 17.87
N ASN A 123 6.71 2.41 19.19
CA ASN A 123 7.86 1.72 19.79
C ASN A 123 7.98 0.26 19.32
N GLU A 124 6.85 -0.45 19.19
CA GLU A 124 6.85 -1.82 18.66
C GLU A 124 7.20 -1.86 17.17
N ILE A 125 6.71 -0.92 16.36
CA ILE A 125 7.13 -0.78 14.95
C ILE A 125 8.65 -0.56 14.87
N GLU A 126 9.21 0.33 15.70
CA GLU A 126 10.66 0.53 15.74
C GLU A 126 11.44 -0.72 16.17
N ARG A 127 10.89 -1.52 17.07
CA ARG A 127 11.48 -2.81 17.48
C ARG A 127 11.49 -3.81 16.33
N LEU A 128 10.36 -3.95 15.62
CA LEU A 128 10.22 -4.87 14.48
C LEU A 128 11.14 -4.46 13.31
N LEU A 129 11.21 -3.18 12.97
CA LEU A 129 12.10 -2.67 11.92
C LEU A 129 13.58 -2.96 12.17
N LYS A 130 14.03 -3.11 13.42
CA LYS A 130 15.42 -3.49 13.74
C LYS A 130 15.75 -4.93 13.36
N GLN A 131 14.74 -5.79 13.22
CA GLN A 131 14.89 -7.19 12.83
C GLN A 131 14.86 -7.35 11.30
N GLU A 132 14.32 -6.36 10.60
CA GLU A 132 14.16 -6.37 9.15
C GLU A 132 15.39 -5.90 8.38
N LYS A 133 15.57 -6.46 7.18
CA LYS A 133 16.52 -5.92 6.21
C LYS A 133 15.95 -4.65 5.58
N LYS A 134 16.77 -3.61 5.53
CA LYS A 134 16.46 -2.37 4.83
C LYS A 134 16.31 -2.60 3.33
N GLN A 135 15.48 -1.79 2.69
CA GLN A 135 15.14 -1.87 1.27
C GLN A 135 15.58 -0.63 0.53
N TRP A 136 15.83 -0.76 -0.77
CA TRP A 136 16.03 0.39 -1.63
C TRP A 136 14.76 1.24 -1.67
N ASN A 137 14.89 2.53 -1.38
CA ASN A 137 13.83 3.52 -1.55
C ASN A 137 14.02 4.24 -2.90
N PRO A 138 13.09 4.12 -3.86
CA PRO A 138 13.26 4.64 -5.22
C PRO A 138 13.15 6.17 -5.26
N ILE A 139 12.37 6.77 -4.36
CA ILE A 139 12.16 8.22 -4.28
C ILE A 139 13.39 8.92 -3.68
N LYS A 140 13.91 8.43 -2.55
CA LYS A 140 15.07 8.97 -1.84
C LYS A 140 16.41 8.45 -2.38
N LYS A 141 16.38 7.47 -3.29
CA LYS A 141 17.54 6.83 -3.93
C LYS A 141 18.60 6.34 -2.92
N LYS A 142 18.15 5.66 -1.86
CA LYS A 142 19.01 5.09 -0.83
C LYS A 142 18.34 3.92 -0.10
N VAL A 143 19.14 3.10 0.57
CA VAL A 143 18.64 1.98 1.38
C VAL A 143 18.07 2.48 2.72
N MET A 144 16.80 2.21 2.97
CA MET A 144 16.01 2.69 4.12
C MET A 144 15.19 1.56 4.76
N PRO A 145 14.76 1.69 6.02
CA PRO A 145 13.76 0.80 6.61
C PRO A 145 12.45 0.81 5.79
N TRP A 146 11.58 -0.16 6.03
CA TRP A 146 10.24 -0.21 5.42
C TRP A 146 9.36 0.98 5.82
N ILE A 147 9.49 1.45 7.05
CA ILE A 147 8.67 2.53 7.61
C ILE A 147 9.60 3.60 8.18
N ASP A 148 9.40 4.85 7.79
CA ASP A 148 9.99 6.02 8.42
C ASP A 148 9.15 6.41 9.65
N THR A 149 9.58 5.97 10.84
CA THR A 149 8.82 6.17 12.09
C THR A 149 8.72 7.63 12.49
N ARG A 150 9.64 8.50 12.03
CA ARG A 150 9.56 9.95 12.30
C ARG A 150 8.44 10.56 11.49
N GLU A 151 8.37 10.21 10.21
CA GLU A 151 7.32 10.68 9.31
C GLU A 151 5.96 10.10 9.71
N LEU A 152 5.93 8.81 10.04
CA LEU A 152 4.74 8.14 10.56
C LEU A 152 4.19 8.87 11.81
N ASN A 153 5.06 9.17 12.77
CA ASN A 153 4.67 9.91 13.98
C ASN A 153 4.21 11.34 13.68
N ARG A 154 4.86 12.04 12.75
CA ARG A 154 4.43 13.38 12.31
C ARG A 154 3.00 13.34 11.75
N ILE A 155 2.69 12.31 10.97
CA ILE A 155 1.42 12.15 10.28
C ILE A 155 0.32 11.73 11.25
N TYR A 156 0.54 10.69 12.07
CA TYR A 156 -0.50 10.03 12.89
C TYR A 156 -0.47 10.36 14.39
N GLY A 157 0.64 10.85 14.92
CA GLY A 157 0.85 11.02 16.37
C GLY A 157 0.16 12.24 16.99
N SER A 158 -0.48 13.09 16.19
CA SER A 158 -0.98 14.41 16.61
C SER A 158 -2.49 14.48 16.85
N GLU A 159 -3.23 13.38 16.80
CA GLU A 159 -4.64 13.42 17.19
C GLU A 159 -4.76 13.45 18.71
N PRO A 160 -5.33 14.51 19.31
CA PRO A 160 -5.65 14.50 20.72
C PRO A 160 -6.65 13.37 20.92
N CYS A 161 -6.29 12.40 21.76
CA CYS A 161 -7.26 11.52 22.38
C CYS A 161 -8.36 12.43 22.96
N CYS A 162 -9.59 12.29 22.47
CA CYS A 162 -10.74 12.98 23.03
C CYS A 162 -10.77 12.69 24.53
N THR A 163 -10.41 13.68 25.34
CA THR A 163 -10.70 13.66 26.77
C THR A 163 -12.21 13.76 26.88
N ILE A 164 -12.87 12.62 27.12
CA ILE A 164 -14.26 12.61 27.56
C ILE A 164 -14.27 13.32 28.92
N LEU A 165 -14.87 14.51 28.96
CA LEU A 165 -15.34 15.15 30.18
C LEU A 165 -16.65 14.51 30.63
#